data_AF-A0A7Z9UA66-F1
#
_entry.id   AF-A0A7Z9UA66-F1
#
_cell.length_a   1.000
_cell.length_b   1.000
_cell.length_c   1.000
_cell.angle_alpha   90.00
_cell.angle_beta   90.00
_cell.angle_gamma   90.00
#
_symmetry.space_group_name_H-M   'P 1'
#
loop_
_entity.id
_entity.type
_entity.pdbx_description
1 polymer ?
#
loop_
_entity_poly.entity_id
_entity_poly.type
_entity_poly.pdbx_seq_one_letter_code
_entity_poly.pdbx_strand_id
1 'polypeptide(L)'
;MAEFATIKPLPVGDFTLRMIAVCEDMAISPVKLHVSTPLMHHNWDFEGQYHTLHESESLSDIQSVSQEIPSLLCLDANIKVHDQNRRYNDVLSFRVDRETGLGKFELKHVGDKTTANLIARSVAKHFDTFTPEELVQVSVSEASGAVLEARKAQVATLDTQAKKLASFLEDLAKSQSEHAQRVDLELREKYTELERQLSEEYSKKTTSLTEREEKLKQQLQDFDTRQAKYVRRDHLKQIQDVLEQTKSAELSSSTVSKRSAIHKLCISSLLFFGIMLLGVAAAIIYRGKIDPSIIPLLTIGSLGIAGTLVYYLKWNDAWFSQHAKSELANQKMGVDMLRASWLAELLFDWESDRKQDLPEDLRQIFASGLFLDPSIQITKHPADDLLEFAKKISAIRAGKDKLEIEADR
;
A
#
# COMPACT_ATOMS: atom_id res chain seq x y z
N MET A 1 -49.72 76.69 -14.57
CA MET A 1 -48.32 76.39 -14.23
C MET A 1 -48.18 74.88 -14.24
N ALA A 2 -47.35 74.33 -15.11
CA ALA A 2 -46.99 72.92 -15.13
C ALA A 2 -45.46 72.86 -15.21
N GLU A 3 -44.84 72.07 -14.35
CA GLU A 3 -43.38 71.94 -14.27
C GLU A 3 -42.82 71.00 -15.34
N PHE A 4 -41.52 71.14 -15.56
CA PHE A 4 -40.78 70.50 -16.64
C PHE A 4 -40.50 69.02 -16.36
N ALA A 5 -40.70 68.17 -17.36
CA ALA A 5 -39.98 66.90 -17.51
C ALA A 5 -38.96 67.03 -18.64
N THR A 6 -37.70 67.24 -18.29
CA THR A 6 -36.58 67.45 -19.22
C THR A 6 -36.19 66.15 -19.94
N ILE A 7 -36.45 66.05 -21.25
CA ILE A 7 -35.98 64.91 -22.05
C ILE A 7 -34.60 65.23 -22.64
N LYS A 8 -33.61 64.38 -22.34
CA LYS A 8 -32.26 64.45 -22.92
C LYS A 8 -32.27 64.14 -24.43
N PRO A 9 -31.36 64.72 -25.23
CA PRO A 9 -31.26 64.39 -26.64
C PRO A 9 -30.76 62.95 -26.84
N LEU A 10 -31.54 62.14 -27.54
CA LEU A 10 -31.09 60.87 -28.12
C LEU A 10 -30.55 61.12 -29.54
N PRO A 11 -29.54 60.34 -29.99
CA PRO A 11 -28.92 60.53 -31.30
C PRO A 11 -29.82 60.04 -32.44
N VAL A 12 -29.42 60.40 -33.66
CA VAL A 12 -30.08 60.11 -34.95
C VAL A 12 -30.72 58.71 -34.99
N GLY A 13 -32.05 58.68 -34.98
CA GLY A 13 -32.87 57.48 -35.09
C GLY A 13 -34.24 57.83 -35.67
N ASP A 14 -34.95 56.83 -36.20
CA ASP A 14 -36.18 57.02 -36.99
C ASP A 14 -37.27 57.78 -36.21
N PHE A 15 -37.66 58.94 -36.74
CA PHE A 15 -38.71 59.77 -36.16
C PHE A 15 -40.09 59.15 -36.45
N THR A 16 -40.56 58.34 -35.51
CA THR A 16 -41.87 57.67 -35.61
C THR A 16 -42.98 58.60 -35.12
N LEU A 17 -43.66 59.30 -36.03
CA LEU A 17 -44.80 60.15 -35.71
C LEU A 17 -46.10 59.32 -35.68
N ARG A 18 -46.51 58.83 -34.52
CA ARG A 18 -47.83 58.18 -34.37
C ARG A 18 -48.92 59.24 -34.40
N MET A 19 -49.84 59.10 -35.35
CA MET A 19 -51.02 59.95 -35.48
C MET A 19 -52.23 59.10 -35.82
N ILE A 20 -53.30 59.28 -35.06
CA ILE A 20 -54.51 58.49 -35.09
C ILE A 20 -55.50 59.18 -36.04
N ALA A 21 -56.14 58.41 -36.91
CA ALA A 21 -57.17 58.89 -37.82
C ALA A 21 -58.28 57.83 -37.88
N VAL A 22 -59.50 58.21 -37.53
CA VAL A 22 -60.69 57.35 -37.63
C VAL A 22 -61.43 57.74 -38.90
N CYS A 23 -61.80 56.78 -39.74
CA CYS A 23 -62.47 57.02 -41.00
C CYS A 23 -63.69 56.10 -41.13
N GLU A 24 -64.88 56.70 -41.27
CA GLU A 24 -66.12 55.96 -41.52
C GLU A 24 -66.35 55.80 -43.04
N ASP A 25 -66.72 54.57 -43.43
CA ASP A 25 -67.28 54.11 -44.71
C ASP A 25 -67.13 54.96 -45.99
N MET A 26 -66.30 54.50 -46.94
CA MET A 26 -66.54 54.77 -48.36
C MET A 26 -65.95 53.71 -49.32
N ALA A 27 -66.68 53.45 -50.41
CA ALA A 27 -66.29 52.49 -51.45
C ALA A 27 -65.17 53.04 -52.36
N ILE A 28 -64.25 52.16 -52.78
CA ILE A 28 -63.03 52.54 -53.50
C ILE A 28 -63.33 52.85 -54.97
N SER A 29 -63.29 54.14 -55.31
CA SER A 29 -63.16 54.65 -56.68
C SER A 29 -61.75 55.23 -56.86
N PRO A 30 -61.10 55.13 -58.04
CA PRO A 30 -59.78 55.70 -58.28
C PRO A 30 -59.80 57.24 -58.25
N VAL A 31 -59.56 57.82 -57.08
CA VAL A 31 -59.43 59.27 -56.90
C VAL A 31 -58.09 59.76 -57.44
N LYS A 32 -58.10 60.42 -58.61
CA LYS A 32 -56.98 61.27 -59.05
C LYS A 32 -56.96 62.55 -58.21
N LEU A 33 -56.10 62.60 -57.20
CA LEU A 33 -55.82 63.80 -56.42
C LEU A 33 -54.95 64.78 -57.23
N HIS A 34 -55.57 65.77 -57.86
CA HIS A 34 -54.85 66.95 -58.36
C HIS A 34 -54.69 67.96 -57.23
N VAL A 35 -53.46 68.10 -56.73
CA VAL A 35 -53.10 69.14 -55.76
C VAL A 35 -52.47 70.31 -56.49
N SER A 36 -53.24 71.36 -56.76
CA SER A 36 -52.70 72.65 -57.20
C SER A 36 -52.52 73.57 -55.99
N THR A 37 -51.30 74.09 -55.80
CA THR A 37 -51.00 75.12 -54.82
C THR A 37 -50.67 76.43 -55.52
N PRO A 38 -51.24 77.57 -55.11
CA PRO A 38 -51.02 78.85 -55.79
C PRO A 38 -49.77 79.54 -55.22
N LEU A 39 -48.58 79.05 -55.57
CA LEU A 39 -47.28 79.76 -55.59
C LEU A 39 -46.17 78.76 -55.96
N MET A 40 -45.35 79.10 -56.97
CA MET A 40 -44.36 78.25 -57.69
C MET A 40 -44.98 77.27 -58.71
N HIS A 41 -44.60 77.41 -59.98
CA HIS A 41 -44.94 76.47 -61.05
C HIS A 41 -44.07 75.21 -61.00
N HIS A 42 -44.50 74.21 -60.22
CA HIS A 42 -44.04 72.83 -60.36
C HIS A 42 -45.24 71.90 -60.45
N ASN A 43 -45.35 71.15 -61.55
CA ASN A 43 -46.33 70.07 -61.67
C ASN A 43 -45.79 68.85 -60.91
N TRP A 44 -46.60 68.33 -59.99
CA TRP A 44 -46.32 67.10 -59.26
C TRP A 44 -47.19 65.98 -59.85
N ASP A 45 -46.57 65.06 -60.57
CA ASP A 45 -47.24 63.85 -61.05
C ASP A 45 -47.11 62.73 -60.00
N PHE A 46 -48.25 62.21 -59.55
CA PHE A 46 -48.33 61.10 -58.60
C PHE A 46 -48.57 59.79 -59.34
N GLU A 47 -47.56 58.92 -59.40
CA GLU A 47 -47.67 57.60 -60.02
C GLU A 47 -47.73 56.50 -58.94
N GLY A 48 -48.93 55.99 -58.67
CA GLY A 48 -49.17 54.91 -57.73
C GLY A 48 -49.05 53.53 -58.39
N GLN A 49 -48.07 52.73 -57.97
CA GLN A 49 -47.97 51.32 -58.35
C GLN A 49 -48.54 50.42 -57.25
N TYR A 50 -49.58 49.66 -57.59
CA TYR A 50 -50.13 48.61 -56.73
C TYR A 50 -49.44 47.29 -57.07
N HIS A 51 -48.89 46.59 -56.06
CA HIS A 51 -48.34 45.25 -56.22
C HIS A 51 -49.27 44.23 -55.55
N THR A 52 -49.91 43.39 -56.36
CA THR A 52 -50.55 42.15 -55.91
C THR A 52 -49.53 41.01 -55.93
N LEU A 53 -49.28 40.41 -54.77
CA LEU A 53 -48.44 39.22 -54.65
C LEU A 53 -49.26 37.98 -55.01
N HIS A 54 -48.72 37.14 -55.91
CA HIS A 54 -49.23 35.80 -56.20
C HIS A 54 -48.32 34.76 -55.54
N GLU A 55 -48.93 33.72 -54.97
CA GLU A 55 -48.27 32.63 -54.27
C GLU A 55 -48.57 31.31 -54.99
N SER A 56 -47.63 30.35 -54.97
CA SER A 56 -47.75 29.05 -55.66
C SER A 56 -47.40 27.87 -54.75
N GLU A 57 -48.14 26.79 -54.93
CA GLU A 57 -48.22 25.50 -54.21
C GLU A 57 -46.84 24.78 -53.99
N SER A 58 -46.68 23.79 -53.11
CA SER A 58 -47.62 22.70 -52.72
C SER A 58 -47.42 22.06 -51.33
N LEU A 59 -48.41 21.27 -50.90
CA LEU A 59 -48.58 20.64 -49.57
C LEU A 59 -48.47 19.10 -49.58
N SER A 60 -47.91 18.53 -48.50
CA SER A 60 -48.29 17.25 -47.84
C SER A 60 -47.40 17.04 -46.57
N ASP A 61 -47.85 16.55 -45.40
CA ASP A 61 -49.14 16.05 -44.92
C ASP A 61 -49.44 16.49 -43.45
N ILE A 62 -50.62 17.11 -43.25
CA ILE A 62 -51.68 16.81 -42.24
C ILE A 62 -51.21 16.39 -40.82
N GLN A 63 -51.54 17.10 -39.73
CA GLN A 63 -52.84 17.63 -39.22
C GLN A 63 -52.53 18.79 -38.20
N SER A 64 -53.44 19.62 -37.66
CA SER A 64 -54.92 19.68 -37.60
C SER A 64 -55.43 21.11 -37.25
N VAL A 65 -56.77 21.29 -37.22
CA VAL A 65 -57.59 22.39 -36.61
C VAL A 65 -57.56 23.81 -37.25
N SER A 66 -58.73 24.19 -37.79
CA SER A 66 -59.22 25.54 -38.19
C SER A 66 -58.47 26.25 -39.34
N GLN A 67 -58.98 26.46 -40.56
CA GLN A 67 -60.24 27.12 -41.01
C GLN A 67 -60.46 28.50 -40.33
N GLU A 68 -60.57 29.64 -41.02
CA GLU A 68 -60.92 29.92 -42.44
C GLU A 68 -60.00 30.94 -43.17
N ILE A 69 -60.25 31.09 -44.47
CA ILE A 69 -59.61 31.89 -45.54
C ILE A 69 -60.41 33.22 -45.74
N PRO A 70 -60.00 34.34 -46.43
CA PRO A 70 -58.77 34.68 -47.20
C PRO A 70 -58.10 36.06 -46.92
N SER A 71 -56.97 36.28 -47.60
CA SER A 71 -56.52 37.58 -48.18
C SER A 71 -56.41 38.82 -47.26
N LEU A 72 -55.23 38.99 -46.68
CA LEU A 72 -54.77 40.26 -46.11
C LEU A 72 -54.50 41.31 -47.21
N LEU A 73 -55.53 42.07 -47.59
CA LEU A 73 -55.37 43.34 -48.30
C LEU A 73 -54.96 44.44 -47.31
N CYS A 74 -53.68 44.48 -46.95
CA CYS A 74 -53.10 45.69 -46.35
C CYS A 74 -53.11 46.81 -47.39
N LEU A 75 -53.80 47.91 -47.09
CA LEU A 75 -53.78 49.10 -47.94
C LEU A 75 -52.49 49.92 -47.66
N ASP A 76 -51.33 49.32 -47.93
CA ASP A 76 -50.02 49.99 -47.81
C ASP A 76 -49.90 51.01 -48.96
N ALA A 77 -50.39 52.22 -48.73
CA ALA A 77 -50.27 53.36 -49.64
C ALA A 77 -48.87 53.98 -49.54
N ASN A 78 -47.97 53.58 -50.44
CA ASN A 78 -46.65 54.20 -50.59
C ASN A 78 -46.75 55.44 -51.48
N ILE A 79 -46.81 56.62 -50.87
CA ILE A 79 -46.80 57.89 -51.61
C ILE A 79 -45.33 58.27 -51.86
N LYS A 80 -44.88 58.09 -53.11
CA LYS A 80 -43.59 58.60 -53.58
C LYS A 80 -43.74 60.07 -53.96
N VAL A 81 -42.86 60.91 -53.45
CA VAL A 81 -42.85 62.35 -53.71
C VAL A 81 -41.61 62.65 -54.56
N HIS A 82 -41.80 63.08 -55.82
CA HIS A 82 -40.71 63.29 -56.76
C HIS A 82 -40.50 64.79 -57.05
N ASP A 83 -39.36 65.32 -56.61
CA ASP A 83 -38.89 66.67 -56.96
C ASP A 83 -38.03 66.58 -58.24
N GLN A 84 -38.44 67.29 -59.29
CA GLN A 84 -37.78 67.25 -60.60
C GLN A 84 -36.32 67.72 -60.58
N ASN A 85 -35.88 68.46 -59.55
CA ASN A 85 -34.51 68.98 -59.45
C ASN A 85 -33.58 68.20 -58.52
N ARG A 86 -34.05 67.19 -57.78
CA ARG A 86 -33.19 66.35 -56.91
C ARG A 86 -33.67 64.90 -56.84
N ARG A 87 -32.79 63.95 -57.17
CA ARG A 87 -33.03 62.51 -56.97
C ARG A 87 -32.97 62.12 -55.49
N TYR A 88 -34.06 62.35 -54.76
CA TYR A 88 -34.34 61.69 -53.48
C TYR A 88 -35.63 60.86 -53.61
N ASN A 89 -35.62 59.68 -53.01
CA ASN A 89 -36.76 58.76 -52.94
C ASN A 89 -37.29 58.76 -51.50
N ASP A 90 -37.81 59.89 -51.05
CA ASP A 90 -38.45 59.99 -49.74
C ASP A 90 -39.82 59.29 -49.83
N VAL A 91 -40.05 58.33 -48.92
CA VAL A 91 -41.27 57.50 -48.94
C VAL A 91 -42.04 57.72 -47.64
N LEU A 92 -43.23 58.31 -47.75
CA LEU A 92 -44.22 58.30 -46.68
C LEU A 92 -44.99 56.98 -46.79
N SER A 93 -44.82 56.12 -45.78
CA SER A 93 -45.66 54.92 -45.63
C SER A 93 -46.77 55.19 -44.60
N PHE A 94 -48.01 54.88 -44.97
CA PHE A 94 -49.15 54.89 -44.07
C PHE A 94 -49.71 53.48 -43.94
N ARG A 95 -49.90 53.03 -42.70
CA ARG A 95 -50.47 51.72 -42.39
C ARG A 95 -51.57 51.88 -41.35
N VAL A 96 -52.75 51.36 -41.63
CA VAL A 96 -53.87 51.31 -40.69
C VAL A 96 -53.94 49.92 -40.06
N ASP A 97 -53.98 49.86 -38.74
CA ASP A 97 -54.32 48.65 -38.00
C ASP A 97 -55.84 48.48 -38.00
N ARG A 98 -56.31 47.33 -38.50
CA ARG A 98 -57.74 47.07 -38.73
C ARG A 98 -58.48 46.65 -37.45
N GLU A 99 -57.79 46.14 -36.43
CA GLU A 99 -58.45 45.76 -35.16
C GLU A 99 -58.77 46.97 -34.29
N THR A 100 -57.92 47.99 -34.36
CA THR A 100 -58.02 49.19 -33.52
C THR A 100 -58.49 50.43 -34.29
N GLY A 101 -58.53 50.37 -35.63
CA GLY A 101 -58.78 51.52 -36.50
C GLY A 101 -57.65 52.55 -36.51
N LEU A 102 -56.49 52.23 -35.89
CA LEU A 102 -55.43 53.20 -35.67
C LEU A 102 -54.47 53.26 -36.86
N GLY A 103 -54.39 54.44 -37.48
CA GLY A 103 -53.34 54.78 -38.42
C GLY A 103 -51.96 54.89 -37.75
N LYS A 104 -50.91 54.52 -38.48
CA LYS A 104 -49.52 54.87 -38.23
C LYS A 104 -48.89 55.43 -39.50
N PHE A 105 -48.39 56.65 -39.42
CA PHE A 105 -47.53 57.22 -40.45
C PHE A 105 -46.06 56.95 -40.09
N GLU A 106 -45.27 56.55 -41.08
CA GLU A 106 -43.84 56.31 -40.94
C GLU A 106 -43.13 56.88 -42.17
N LEU A 107 -42.44 58.02 -41.98
CA LEU A 107 -41.57 58.62 -43.00
C LEU A 107 -40.24 57.88 -43.00
N LYS A 108 -39.83 57.39 -44.18
CA LYS A 108 -38.52 56.76 -44.38
C LYS A 108 -37.67 57.57 -45.34
N HIS A 109 -36.37 57.60 -45.05
CA HIS A 109 -35.30 58.20 -45.85
C HIS A 109 -35.28 59.73 -46.00
N VAL A 110 -35.98 60.49 -45.14
CA VAL A 110 -36.00 61.96 -45.25
C VAL A 110 -34.61 62.58 -45.06
N GLY A 111 -34.04 63.10 -46.14
CA GLY A 111 -32.66 63.62 -46.17
C GLY A 111 -32.44 64.92 -45.40
N ASP A 112 -33.51 65.69 -45.10
CA ASP A 112 -33.42 66.95 -44.37
C ASP A 112 -34.55 67.12 -43.33
N LYS A 113 -34.18 67.56 -42.12
CA LYS A 113 -35.11 67.81 -41.00
C LYS A 113 -36.14 68.89 -41.33
N THR A 114 -35.79 69.85 -42.20
CA THR A 114 -36.70 70.92 -42.61
C THR A 114 -37.90 70.35 -43.37
N THR A 115 -37.66 69.39 -44.28
CA THR A 115 -38.69 68.68 -45.05
C THR A 115 -39.53 67.76 -44.15
N ALA A 116 -38.91 67.02 -43.24
CA ALA A 116 -39.61 66.16 -42.28
C ALA A 116 -40.64 66.94 -41.44
N ASN A 117 -40.23 68.10 -40.92
CA ASN A 117 -41.11 68.98 -40.13
C ASN A 117 -42.25 69.60 -40.95
N LEU A 118 -42.02 69.88 -42.23
CA LEU A 118 -43.05 70.37 -43.15
C LEU A 118 -44.12 69.31 -43.41
N ILE A 119 -43.71 68.06 -43.69
CA ILE A 119 -44.65 66.95 -43.89
C ILE A 119 -45.40 66.65 -42.58
N ALA A 120 -44.69 66.54 -41.45
CA ALA A 120 -45.32 66.31 -40.15
C ALA A 120 -46.35 67.40 -39.78
N ARG A 121 -46.08 68.68 -40.09
CA ARG A 121 -47.06 69.77 -39.91
C ARG A 121 -48.26 69.67 -40.84
N SER A 122 -48.07 69.32 -42.11
CA SER A 122 -49.19 69.15 -43.04
C SER A 122 -50.09 67.98 -42.66
N VAL A 123 -49.50 66.87 -42.19
CA VAL A 123 -50.24 65.70 -41.69
C VAL A 123 -50.97 66.08 -40.39
N ALA A 124 -50.30 66.69 -39.40
CA ALA A 124 -50.92 67.19 -38.17
C ALA A 124 -51.98 68.30 -38.35
N LYS A 125 -52.06 68.92 -39.54
CA LYS A 125 -53.11 69.88 -39.88
C LYS A 125 -54.39 69.21 -40.41
N HIS A 126 -54.36 67.92 -40.74
CA HIS A 126 -55.47 67.20 -41.35
C HIS A 126 -55.98 66.00 -40.52
N PHE A 127 -55.34 65.72 -39.38
CA PHE A 127 -55.78 64.69 -38.43
C PHE A 127 -55.52 65.15 -36.99
N ASP A 128 -56.53 65.09 -36.13
CA ASP A 128 -56.44 65.46 -34.72
C ASP A 128 -55.77 64.37 -33.88
N THR A 129 -54.86 64.76 -32.99
CA THR A 129 -54.16 63.83 -32.08
C THR A 129 -54.80 63.79 -30.70
N PHE A 130 -55.28 62.62 -30.29
CA PHE A 130 -55.81 62.37 -28.94
C PHE A 130 -54.76 61.67 -28.05
N THR A 131 -54.69 62.04 -26.78
CA THR A 131 -53.93 61.29 -25.76
C THR A 131 -54.72 60.08 -25.24
N PRO A 132 -54.05 59.05 -24.68
CA PRO A 132 -54.74 57.88 -24.12
C PRO A 132 -55.72 58.24 -22.99
N GLU A 133 -55.41 59.25 -22.18
CA GLU A 133 -56.30 59.75 -21.13
C GLU A 133 -57.56 60.43 -21.70
N GLU A 134 -57.45 61.18 -22.80
CA GLU A 134 -58.58 61.82 -23.48
C GLU A 134 -59.50 60.80 -24.17
N LEU A 135 -58.93 59.74 -24.77
CA LEU A 135 -59.70 58.68 -25.42
C LEU A 135 -60.64 57.95 -24.44
N VAL A 136 -60.21 57.83 -23.17
CA VAL A 136 -61.01 57.25 -22.07
C VAL A 136 -62.12 58.21 -21.60
N GLN A 137 -61.97 59.54 -21.75
CA GLN A 137 -63.06 60.48 -21.45
C GLN A 137 -64.13 60.53 -22.55
N VAL A 138 -63.74 60.38 -23.82
CA VAL A 138 -64.66 60.45 -24.97
C VAL A 138 -65.56 59.21 -25.10
N SER A 139 -65.16 58.07 -24.53
CA SER A 139 -65.82 56.76 -24.72
C SER A 139 -66.57 56.21 -23.50
N VAL A 140 -66.57 56.91 -22.36
CA VAL A 140 -67.03 56.36 -21.07
C VAL A 140 -68.26 57.08 -20.51
N SER A 141 -69.37 56.33 -20.46
CA SER A 141 -70.60 56.67 -19.72
C SER A 141 -70.37 56.61 -18.19
N GLU A 142 -71.14 57.40 -17.43
CA GLU A 142 -71.11 57.50 -15.95
C GLU A 142 -71.06 56.13 -15.24
N ALA A 143 -71.70 55.11 -15.80
CA ALA A 143 -71.73 53.76 -15.24
C ALA A 143 -70.34 53.11 -15.08
N SER A 144 -69.35 53.44 -15.92
CA SER A 144 -68.03 52.82 -15.86
C SER A 144 -67.08 53.46 -14.84
N GLY A 145 -67.40 54.65 -14.31
CA GLY A 145 -66.62 55.30 -13.26
C GLY A 145 -66.64 54.50 -11.95
N ALA A 146 -67.83 54.02 -11.56
CA ALA A 146 -67.99 53.14 -10.40
C ALA A 146 -67.25 51.80 -10.56
N VAL A 147 -67.25 51.24 -11.78
CA VAL A 147 -66.49 50.02 -12.12
C VAL A 147 -64.98 50.29 -12.03
N LEU A 148 -64.51 51.47 -12.45
CA LEU A 148 -63.10 51.85 -12.34
C LEU A 148 -62.64 51.95 -10.88
N GLU A 149 -63.43 52.59 -10.01
CA GLU A 149 -63.11 52.68 -8.57
C GLU A 149 -63.18 51.32 -7.87
N ALA A 150 -64.17 50.48 -8.19
CA ALA A 150 -64.21 49.09 -7.71
C ALA A 150 -62.97 48.29 -8.14
N ARG A 151 -62.50 48.48 -9.39
CA ARG A 151 -61.27 47.87 -9.90
C ARG A 151 -60.02 48.42 -9.19
N LYS A 152 -59.94 49.72 -8.90
CA LYS A 152 -58.84 50.32 -8.11
C LYS A 152 -58.81 49.73 -6.69
N ALA A 153 -59.96 49.59 -6.03
CA ALA A 153 -60.05 48.99 -4.70
C ALA A 153 -59.64 47.50 -4.69
N GLN A 154 -60.01 46.74 -5.73
CA GLN A 154 -59.53 45.36 -5.92
C GLN A 154 -58.02 45.31 -6.14
N VAL A 155 -57.46 46.17 -7.01
CA VAL A 155 -56.02 46.25 -7.26
C VAL A 155 -55.24 46.64 -5.99
N ALA A 156 -55.73 47.60 -5.21
CA ALA A 156 -55.13 47.95 -3.91
C ALA A 156 -55.19 46.77 -2.91
N THR A 157 -56.31 46.04 -2.87
CA THR A 157 -56.44 44.84 -2.03
C THR A 157 -55.44 43.75 -2.46
N LEU A 158 -55.31 43.49 -3.76
CA LEU A 158 -54.33 42.55 -4.33
C LEU A 158 -52.89 42.98 -4.03
N ASP A 159 -52.55 44.26 -4.11
CA ASP A 159 -51.24 44.79 -3.74
C ASP A 159 -50.94 44.57 -2.24
N THR A 160 -51.91 44.79 -1.35
CA THR A 160 -51.72 44.47 0.09
C THR A 160 -51.58 42.96 0.37
N GLN A 161 -52.27 42.11 -0.40
CA GLN A 161 -52.13 40.65 -0.32
C GLN A 161 -50.77 40.19 -0.87
N ALA A 162 -50.34 40.73 -2.00
CA ALA A 162 -49.03 40.47 -2.59
C ALA A 162 -47.89 40.89 -1.65
N LYS A 163 -48.00 42.06 -0.99
CA LYS A 163 -47.04 42.51 0.02
C LYS A 163 -46.98 41.59 1.24
N LYS A 164 -48.13 41.12 1.74
CA LYS A 164 -48.17 40.15 2.86
C LYS A 164 -47.60 38.79 2.48
N LEU A 165 -47.85 38.31 1.26
CA LEU A 165 -47.24 37.10 0.74
C LEU A 165 -45.73 37.26 0.56
N ALA A 166 -45.27 38.39 0.04
CA ALA A 166 -43.85 38.69 -0.11
C ALA A 166 -43.12 38.69 1.25
N SER A 167 -43.64 39.41 2.26
CA SER A 167 -43.03 39.42 3.59
C SER A 167 -43.08 38.04 4.27
N PHE A 168 -44.17 37.29 4.11
CA PHE A 168 -44.27 35.93 4.63
C PHE A 168 -43.28 34.96 3.96
N LEU A 169 -43.08 35.08 2.65
CA LEU A 169 -42.08 34.30 1.91
C LEU A 169 -40.65 34.69 2.30
N GLU A 170 -40.40 35.97 2.59
CA GLU A 170 -39.11 36.45 3.10
C GLU A 170 -38.80 35.90 4.51
N ASP A 171 -39.76 35.97 5.43
CA ASP A 171 -39.64 35.38 6.78
C ASP A 171 -39.49 33.85 6.73
N LEU A 172 -40.21 33.17 5.84
CA LEU A 172 -40.10 31.71 5.65
C LEU A 172 -38.74 31.34 5.06
N ALA A 173 -38.27 32.03 4.03
CA ALA A 173 -36.94 31.80 3.45
C ALA A 173 -35.82 32.09 4.47
N LYS A 174 -35.96 33.14 5.28
CA LYS A 174 -35.02 33.47 6.36
C LYS A 174 -35.00 32.40 7.44
N SER A 175 -36.15 32.01 7.98
CA SER A 175 -36.22 30.96 9.02
C SER A 175 -35.75 29.60 8.52
N GLN A 176 -36.02 29.25 7.25
CA GLN A 176 -35.50 28.05 6.60
C GLN A 176 -33.97 28.10 6.46
N SER A 177 -33.40 29.25 6.08
CA SER A 177 -31.95 29.46 6.01
C SER A 177 -31.30 29.35 7.39
N GLU A 178 -31.85 30.00 8.41
CA GLU A 178 -31.37 29.91 9.80
C GLU A 178 -31.49 28.50 10.40
N HIS A 179 -32.49 27.72 9.99
CA HIS A 179 -32.63 26.33 10.42
C HIS A 179 -31.61 25.43 9.70
N ALA A 180 -31.43 25.60 8.39
CA ALA A 180 -30.43 24.88 7.61
C ALA A 180 -29.00 25.14 8.12
N GLN A 181 -28.67 26.40 8.45
CA GLN A 181 -27.38 26.76 9.06
C GLN A 181 -27.18 26.10 10.43
N ARG A 182 -28.21 26.08 11.29
CA ARG A 182 -28.13 25.42 12.60
C ARG A 182 -27.92 23.91 12.48
N VAL A 183 -28.65 23.25 11.58
CA VAL A 183 -28.50 21.80 11.34
C VAL A 183 -27.13 21.48 10.76
N ASP A 184 -26.61 22.28 9.82
CA ASP A 184 -25.26 22.11 9.27
C ASP A 184 -24.17 22.31 10.34
N LEU A 185 -24.29 23.33 11.21
CA LEU A 185 -23.39 23.54 12.35
C LEU A 185 -23.42 22.37 13.34
N GLU A 186 -24.60 21.97 13.82
CA GLU A 186 -24.74 20.82 14.73
C GLU A 186 -24.18 19.52 14.13
N LEU A 187 -24.39 19.31 12.82
CA LEU A 187 -23.94 18.11 12.13
C LEU A 187 -22.41 18.12 11.99
N ARG A 188 -21.81 19.26 11.65
CA ARG A 188 -20.34 19.44 11.63
C ARG A 188 -19.73 19.22 13.01
N GLU A 189 -20.30 19.81 14.07
CA GLU A 189 -19.84 19.60 15.44
C GLU A 189 -19.86 18.10 15.81
N LYS A 190 -20.98 17.40 15.55
CA LYS A 190 -21.10 15.96 15.76
C LYS A 190 -20.08 15.15 14.96
N TYR A 191 -19.81 15.50 13.70
CA TYR A 191 -18.77 14.85 12.90
C TYR A 191 -17.36 15.08 13.46
N THR A 192 -17.02 16.32 13.84
CA THR A 192 -15.69 16.63 14.39
C THR A 192 -15.45 15.95 15.74
N GLU A 193 -16.48 15.85 16.59
CA GLU A 193 -16.37 15.14 17.87
C GLU A 193 -16.28 13.62 17.67
N LEU A 194 -17.02 13.05 16.71
CA LEU A 194 -16.89 11.64 16.34
C LEU A 194 -15.50 11.32 15.78
N GLU A 195 -14.95 12.19 14.92
CA GLU A 195 -13.60 12.05 14.35
C GLU A 195 -12.53 12.16 15.44
N ARG A 196 -12.69 13.06 16.41
CA ARG A 196 -11.82 13.17 17.59
C ARG A 196 -11.88 11.91 18.46
N GLN A 197 -13.07 11.41 18.78
CA GLN A 197 -13.23 10.19 19.57
C GLN A 197 -12.63 8.96 18.86
N LEU A 198 -12.87 8.83 17.55
CA LEU A 198 -12.37 7.73 16.75
C LEU A 198 -10.85 7.76 16.62
N SER A 199 -10.25 8.94 16.37
CA SER A 199 -8.78 9.09 16.31
C SER A 199 -8.13 8.88 17.68
N GLU A 200 -8.77 9.29 18.78
CA GLU A 200 -8.34 8.93 20.14
C GLU A 200 -8.41 7.42 20.40
N GLU A 201 -9.48 6.74 19.99
CA GLU A 201 -9.58 5.28 20.15
C GLU A 201 -8.52 4.56 19.31
N TYR A 202 -8.33 4.95 18.05
CA TYR A 202 -7.29 4.39 17.19
C TYR A 202 -5.90 4.61 17.77
N SER A 203 -5.58 5.79 18.30
CA SER A 203 -4.27 6.06 18.93
C SER A 203 -4.05 5.21 20.20
N LYS A 204 -5.05 5.06 21.06
CA LYS A 204 -4.99 4.19 22.25
C LYS A 204 -4.86 2.70 21.86
N LYS A 205 -5.48 2.30 20.75
CA LYS A 205 -5.42 0.92 20.24
C LYS A 205 -4.07 0.62 19.58
N THR A 206 -3.51 1.56 18.82
CA THR A 206 -2.18 1.38 18.20
C THR A 206 -1.07 1.40 19.25
N THR A 207 -1.12 2.29 20.25
CA THR A 207 -0.14 2.25 21.37
C THR A 207 -0.23 0.94 22.14
N SER A 208 -1.43 0.50 22.54
CA SER A 208 -1.58 -0.77 23.26
C SER A 208 -1.22 -2.02 22.44
N LEU A 209 -1.34 -1.98 21.11
CA LEU A 209 -0.82 -3.04 20.23
C LEU A 209 0.71 -3.02 20.17
N THR A 210 1.34 -1.87 19.91
CA THR A 210 2.81 -1.77 19.87
C THR A 210 3.47 -2.15 21.20
N GLU A 211 2.86 -1.78 22.35
CA GLU A 211 3.31 -2.24 23.67
C GLU A 211 3.22 -3.76 23.84
N ARG A 212 2.18 -4.41 23.30
CA ARG A 212 2.00 -5.87 23.35
C ARG A 212 2.99 -6.58 22.44
N GLU A 213 3.22 -6.05 21.24
CA GLU A 213 4.20 -6.58 20.29
C GLU A 213 5.62 -6.52 20.85
N GLU A 214 6.02 -5.39 21.45
CA GLU A 214 7.35 -5.28 22.05
C GLU A 214 7.49 -6.17 23.31
N LYS A 215 6.44 -6.31 24.13
CA LYS A 215 6.42 -7.27 25.25
C LYS A 215 6.53 -8.73 24.78
N LEU A 216 5.81 -9.12 23.72
CA LEU A 216 5.88 -10.46 23.13
C LEU A 216 7.27 -10.73 22.53
N LYS A 217 7.85 -9.75 21.85
CA LYS A 217 9.20 -9.83 21.28
C LYS A 217 10.28 -10.00 22.36
N GLN A 218 10.17 -9.27 23.48
CA GLN A 218 11.02 -9.46 24.65
C GLN A 218 10.86 -10.87 25.24
N GLN A 219 9.62 -11.35 25.43
CA GLN A 219 9.34 -12.71 25.91
C GLN A 219 9.89 -13.81 24.99
N LEU A 220 9.86 -13.59 23.67
CA LEU A 220 10.36 -14.53 22.67
C LEU A 220 11.90 -14.61 22.70
N GLN A 221 12.58 -13.46 22.80
CA GLN A 221 14.05 -13.41 23.01
C GLN A 221 14.48 -14.10 24.32
N ASP A 222 13.73 -13.87 25.40
CA ASP A 222 13.91 -14.55 26.69
C ASP A 222 13.73 -16.06 26.57
N PHE A 223 12.74 -16.50 25.80
CA PHE A 223 12.43 -17.93 25.59
C PHE A 223 13.51 -18.62 24.75
N ASP A 224 13.91 -18.04 23.62
CA ASP A 224 14.97 -18.58 22.75
C ASP A 224 16.28 -18.73 23.52
N THR A 225 16.65 -17.75 24.35
CA THR A 225 17.85 -17.78 25.20
C THR A 225 17.78 -18.94 26.21
N ARG A 226 16.62 -19.15 26.84
CA ARG A 226 16.40 -20.28 27.77
C ARG A 226 16.43 -21.62 27.05
N GLN A 227 15.84 -21.74 25.87
CA GLN A 227 15.84 -22.96 25.07
C GLN A 227 17.26 -23.33 24.62
N ALA A 228 18.04 -22.35 24.14
CA ALA A 228 19.45 -22.55 23.77
C ALA A 228 20.32 -22.99 24.97
N LYS A 229 20.01 -22.53 26.19
CA LYS A 229 20.67 -23.00 27.42
C LYS A 229 20.23 -24.42 27.81
N TYR A 230 18.95 -24.74 27.66
CA TYR A 230 18.41 -26.07 27.94
C TYR A 230 19.01 -27.14 27.03
N VAL A 231 19.02 -26.90 25.70
CA VAL A 231 19.57 -27.84 24.71
C VAL A 231 21.06 -28.11 24.95
N ARG A 232 21.86 -27.09 25.28
CA ARG A 232 23.28 -27.26 25.66
C ARG A 232 23.45 -28.17 26.89
N ARG A 233 22.60 -28.02 27.90
CA ARG A 233 22.62 -28.85 29.12
C ARG A 233 22.12 -30.28 28.88
N ASP A 234 21.18 -30.47 27.96
CA ASP A 234 20.71 -31.80 27.56
C ASP A 234 21.83 -32.56 26.83
N HIS A 235 22.55 -31.93 25.90
CA HIS A 235 23.73 -32.53 25.28
C HIS A 235 24.85 -32.84 26.28
N LEU A 236 25.08 -31.99 27.29
CA LEU A 236 26.04 -32.29 28.36
C LEU A 236 25.64 -33.56 29.13
N LYS A 237 24.35 -33.72 29.48
CA LYS A 237 23.83 -34.97 30.07
C LYS A 237 24.01 -36.17 29.16
N GLN A 238 23.65 -36.07 27.88
CA GLN A 238 23.84 -37.16 26.91
C GLN A 238 25.32 -37.59 26.83
N ILE A 239 26.26 -36.63 26.85
CA ILE A 239 27.71 -36.90 26.92
C ILE A 239 28.07 -37.58 28.25
N GLN A 240 27.54 -37.11 29.38
CA GLN A 240 27.78 -37.74 30.68
C GLN A 240 27.23 -39.17 30.74
N ASP A 241 26.02 -39.42 30.26
CA ASP A 241 25.40 -40.74 30.19
C ASP A 241 26.24 -41.69 29.32
N VAL A 242 26.75 -41.23 28.17
CA VAL A 242 27.67 -42.00 27.32
C VAL A 242 29.01 -42.25 28.01
N LEU A 243 29.56 -41.29 28.76
CA LEU A 243 30.79 -41.48 29.54
C LEU A 243 30.59 -42.46 30.70
N GLU A 244 29.44 -42.45 31.37
CA GLU A 244 29.09 -43.39 32.44
C GLU A 244 28.86 -44.80 31.88
N GLN A 245 28.14 -44.93 30.76
CA GLN A 245 28.04 -46.19 30.02
C GLN A 245 29.42 -46.71 29.60
N THR A 246 30.30 -45.84 29.09
CA THR A 246 31.66 -46.22 28.67
C THR A 246 32.54 -46.64 29.85
N LYS A 247 32.36 -46.09 31.05
CA LYS A 247 33.02 -46.60 32.27
C LYS A 247 32.55 -48.00 32.65
N SER A 248 31.27 -48.33 32.40
CA SER A 248 30.71 -49.66 32.68
C SER A 248 30.93 -50.68 31.55
N ALA A 249 31.32 -50.22 30.36
CA ALA A 249 31.61 -51.05 29.21
C ALA A 249 32.93 -51.79 29.43
N GLU A 250 32.85 -52.99 30.03
CA GLU A 250 33.96 -53.92 30.14
C GLU A 250 34.71 -54.08 28.80
N LEU A 251 36.02 -54.27 28.90
CA LEU A 251 36.95 -54.54 27.80
C LEU A 251 36.26 -55.22 26.59
N SER A 252 36.22 -54.52 25.45
CA SER A 252 35.66 -55.05 24.20
C SER A 252 36.05 -56.51 24.00
N SER A 253 35.07 -57.37 23.75
CA SER A 253 35.22 -58.82 23.68
C SER A 253 36.34 -59.28 22.71
N SER A 254 36.63 -58.47 21.68
CA SER A 254 37.77 -58.63 20.77
C SER A 254 39.13 -58.58 21.49
N THR A 255 39.32 -57.65 22.43
CA THR A 255 40.54 -57.49 23.23
C THR A 255 40.71 -58.65 24.22
N VAL A 256 39.63 -59.07 24.88
CA VAL A 256 39.62 -60.24 25.79
C VAL A 256 39.95 -61.53 25.03
N SER A 257 39.38 -61.70 23.82
CA SER A 257 39.66 -62.85 22.95
C SER A 257 41.15 -62.96 22.59
N LYS A 258 41.78 -61.84 22.19
CA LYS A 258 43.23 -61.79 21.88
C LYS A 258 44.11 -62.17 23.08
N ARG A 259 43.78 -61.69 24.28
CA ARG A 259 44.45 -62.10 25.54
C ARG A 259 44.33 -63.61 25.78
N SER A 260 43.16 -64.20 25.51
CA SER A 260 42.94 -65.64 25.71
C SER A 260 43.85 -66.51 24.82
N ALA A 261 44.19 -66.06 23.60
CA ALA A 261 45.07 -66.79 22.70
C ALA A 261 46.51 -66.87 23.23
N ILE A 262 47.05 -65.75 23.72
CA ILE A 262 48.40 -65.70 24.30
C ILE A 262 48.47 -66.51 25.61
N HIS A 263 47.44 -66.43 26.46
CA HIS A 263 47.32 -67.28 27.64
C HIS A 263 47.32 -68.78 27.28
N LYS A 264 46.49 -69.21 26.31
CA LYS A 264 46.46 -70.60 25.84
C LYS A 264 47.82 -71.07 25.30
N LEU A 265 48.52 -70.21 24.54
CA LEU A 265 49.85 -70.52 24.01
C LEU A 265 50.90 -70.67 25.11
N CYS A 266 50.93 -69.77 26.09
CA CYS A 266 51.88 -69.84 27.20
C CYS A 266 51.60 -71.07 28.10
N ILE A 267 50.33 -71.34 28.42
CA ILE A 267 49.92 -72.53 29.19
C ILE A 267 50.27 -73.81 28.42
N SER A 268 50.03 -73.86 27.11
CA SER A 268 50.37 -75.00 26.26
C SER A 268 51.89 -75.25 26.22
N SER A 269 52.71 -74.19 26.10
CA SER A 269 54.18 -74.27 26.18
C SER A 269 54.64 -74.82 27.53
N LEU A 270 54.11 -74.28 28.63
CA LEU A 270 54.48 -74.68 29.99
C LEU A 270 54.08 -76.13 30.28
N LEU A 271 52.91 -76.56 29.80
CA LEU A 271 52.44 -77.95 29.87
C LEU A 271 53.28 -78.90 29.00
N PHE A 272 53.68 -78.47 27.79
CA PHE A 272 54.57 -79.24 26.91
C PHE A 272 55.93 -79.50 27.56
N PHE A 273 56.61 -78.45 28.06
CA PHE A 273 57.89 -78.61 28.76
C PHE A 273 57.74 -79.34 30.10
N GLY A 274 56.60 -79.18 30.80
CA GLY A 274 56.29 -79.94 32.02
C GLY A 274 56.17 -81.45 31.76
N ILE A 275 55.42 -81.86 30.72
CA ILE A 275 55.31 -83.27 30.31
C ILE A 275 56.67 -83.82 29.86
N MET A 276 57.45 -83.02 29.11
CA MET A 276 58.81 -83.38 28.69
C MET A 276 59.73 -83.67 29.89
N LEU A 277 59.72 -82.82 30.92
CA LEU A 277 60.49 -83.03 32.15
C LEU A 277 59.98 -84.23 32.97
N LEU A 278 58.66 -84.45 33.04
CA LEU A 278 58.09 -85.65 33.69
C LEU A 278 58.52 -86.93 32.97
N GLY A 279 58.54 -86.94 31.64
CA GLY A 279 59.04 -88.06 30.84
C GLY A 279 60.54 -88.33 31.08
N VAL A 280 61.35 -87.28 31.16
CA VAL A 280 62.78 -87.37 31.54
C VAL A 280 62.94 -87.96 32.95
N ALA A 281 62.19 -87.47 33.94
CA ALA A 281 62.24 -87.98 35.31
C ALA A 281 61.85 -89.47 35.38
N ALA A 282 60.76 -89.86 34.69
CA ALA A 282 60.32 -91.25 34.62
C ALA A 282 61.37 -92.16 33.94
N ALA A 283 62.03 -91.68 32.88
CA ALA A 283 63.10 -92.43 32.21
C ALA A 283 64.33 -92.64 33.10
N ILE A 284 64.71 -91.63 33.91
CA ILE A 284 65.79 -91.74 34.89
C ILE A 284 65.44 -92.76 35.97
N ILE A 285 64.22 -92.72 36.51
CA ILE A 285 63.72 -93.68 37.53
C ILE A 285 63.72 -95.11 36.97
N TYR A 286 63.22 -95.31 35.75
CA TYR A 286 63.11 -96.66 35.16
C TYR A 286 64.47 -97.27 34.78
N ARG A 287 65.42 -96.46 34.29
CA ARG A 287 66.75 -96.94 33.87
C ARG A 287 67.78 -97.01 35.00
N GLY A 288 67.55 -96.31 36.12
CA GLY A 288 68.45 -96.28 37.29
C GLY A 288 69.84 -95.67 37.03
N LYS A 289 70.08 -95.09 35.85
CA LYS A 289 71.32 -94.43 35.44
C LYS A 289 70.98 -93.23 34.55
N ILE A 290 71.74 -92.14 34.70
CA ILE A 290 71.63 -90.96 33.83
C ILE A 290 72.42 -91.25 32.55
N ASP A 291 71.68 -91.53 31.48
CA ASP A 291 72.21 -91.62 30.12
C ASP A 291 72.61 -90.21 29.64
N PRO A 292 73.84 -89.98 29.12
CA PRO A 292 74.27 -88.66 28.65
C PRO A 292 73.33 -88.01 27.63
N SER A 293 72.58 -88.81 26.86
CA SER A 293 71.58 -88.32 25.90
C SER A 293 70.38 -87.60 26.54
N ILE A 294 70.13 -87.82 27.84
CA ILE A 294 69.00 -87.23 28.58
C ILE A 294 69.35 -85.80 29.08
N ILE A 295 70.63 -85.51 29.30
CA ILE A 295 71.12 -84.23 29.82
C ILE A 295 70.64 -83.02 28.98
N PRO A 296 70.79 -82.98 27.64
CA PRO A 296 70.28 -81.86 26.84
C PRO A 296 68.74 -81.72 26.93
N LEU A 297 68.03 -82.83 27.08
CA LEU A 297 66.57 -82.84 27.20
C LEU A 297 66.11 -82.20 28.53
N LEU A 298 66.84 -82.49 29.62
CA LEU A 298 66.61 -81.88 30.93
C LEU A 298 66.89 -80.37 30.91
N THR A 299 68.00 -79.93 30.30
CA THR A 299 68.36 -78.51 30.24
C THR A 299 67.40 -77.71 29.36
N ILE A 300 67.00 -78.24 28.19
CA ILE A 300 66.01 -77.62 27.30
C ILE A 300 64.65 -77.51 28.01
N GLY A 301 64.18 -78.56 28.69
CA GLY A 301 62.91 -78.52 29.43
C GLY A 301 62.92 -77.48 30.55
N SER A 302 64.02 -77.41 31.32
CA SER A 302 64.16 -76.46 32.43
C SER A 302 64.25 -75.01 31.95
N LEU A 303 65.05 -74.75 30.91
CA LEU A 303 65.13 -73.43 30.26
C LEU A 303 63.81 -73.03 29.59
N GLY A 304 63.08 -73.99 29.00
CA GLY A 304 61.78 -73.77 28.38
C GLY A 304 60.72 -73.31 29.39
N ILE A 305 60.63 -73.95 30.56
CA ILE A 305 59.73 -73.51 31.64
C ILE A 305 60.14 -72.15 32.19
N ALA A 306 61.42 -71.97 32.54
CA ALA A 306 61.90 -70.71 33.12
C ALA A 306 61.71 -69.52 32.14
N GLY A 307 62.06 -69.71 30.86
CA GLY A 307 61.89 -68.71 29.81
C GLY A 307 60.41 -68.39 29.54
N THR A 308 59.55 -69.41 29.43
CA THR A 308 58.10 -69.20 29.25
C THR A 308 57.50 -68.47 30.45
N LEU A 309 57.91 -68.79 31.68
CA LEU A 309 57.41 -68.12 32.89
C LEU A 309 57.84 -66.65 32.97
N VAL A 310 59.12 -66.35 32.73
CA VAL A 310 59.64 -64.96 32.72
C VAL A 310 58.99 -64.13 31.62
N TYR A 311 58.87 -64.69 30.40
CA TYR A 311 58.16 -64.05 29.30
C TYR A 311 56.69 -63.76 29.66
N TYR A 312 55.99 -64.75 30.23
CA TYR A 312 54.59 -64.62 30.64
C TYR A 312 54.40 -63.52 31.70
N LEU A 313 55.28 -63.43 32.69
CA LEU A 313 55.22 -62.39 33.72
C LEU A 313 55.47 -61.00 33.11
N LYS A 314 56.54 -60.81 32.32
CA LYS A 314 56.81 -59.54 31.62
C LYS A 314 55.67 -59.13 30.69
N TRP A 315 55.06 -60.09 29.98
CA TRP A 315 53.95 -59.82 29.07
C TRP A 315 52.68 -59.38 29.82
N ASN A 316 52.34 -60.04 30.95
CA ASN A 316 51.20 -59.61 31.76
C ASN A 316 51.43 -58.22 32.35
N ASP A 317 52.61 -57.94 32.91
CA ASP A 317 52.95 -56.62 33.48
C ASP A 317 52.87 -55.50 32.43
N ALA A 318 53.47 -55.70 31.25
CA ALA A 318 53.37 -54.76 30.14
C ALA A 318 51.92 -54.53 29.68
N TRP A 319 51.11 -55.61 29.61
CA TRP A 319 49.69 -55.53 29.23
C TRP A 319 48.87 -54.76 30.28
N PHE A 320 49.05 -55.05 31.57
CA PHE A 320 48.37 -54.33 32.66
C PHE A 320 48.78 -52.86 32.70
N SER A 321 50.08 -52.56 32.56
CA SER A 321 50.59 -51.18 32.52
C SER A 321 50.01 -50.40 31.34
N GLN A 322 49.98 -50.99 30.14
CA GLN A 322 49.37 -50.38 28.96
C GLN A 322 47.86 -50.18 29.14
N HIS A 323 47.16 -51.16 29.72
CA HIS A 323 45.72 -51.06 29.92
C HIS A 323 45.36 -49.98 30.96
N ALA A 324 46.03 -49.95 32.12
CA ALA A 324 45.85 -48.91 33.13
C ALA A 324 46.12 -47.50 32.56
N LYS A 325 47.17 -47.35 31.72
CA LYS A 325 47.41 -46.08 31.01
C LYS A 325 46.28 -45.72 30.06
N SER A 326 45.77 -46.67 29.27
CA SER A 326 44.64 -46.42 28.36
C SER A 326 43.35 -46.06 29.09
N GLU A 327 43.09 -46.68 30.25
CA GLU A 327 41.93 -46.39 31.06
C GLU A 327 42.04 -44.99 31.71
N LEU A 328 43.19 -44.66 32.29
CA LEU A 328 43.46 -43.33 32.85
C LEU A 328 43.39 -42.24 31.76
N ALA A 329 43.86 -42.51 30.55
CA ALA A 329 43.73 -41.59 29.42
C ALA A 329 42.27 -41.38 29.02
N ASN A 330 41.46 -42.44 28.93
CA ASN A 330 40.03 -42.35 28.65
C ASN A 330 39.27 -41.59 29.76
N GLN A 331 39.58 -41.88 31.03
CA GLN A 331 39.01 -41.16 32.18
C GLN A 331 39.39 -39.67 32.15
N LYS A 332 40.65 -39.36 31.85
CA LYS A 332 41.11 -37.97 31.66
C LYS A 332 40.37 -37.29 30.51
N MET A 333 40.23 -37.96 29.36
CA MET A 333 39.53 -37.41 28.20
C MET A 333 38.05 -37.09 28.51
N GLY A 334 37.37 -37.93 29.30
CA GLY A 334 36.03 -37.65 29.80
C GLY A 334 35.97 -36.42 30.71
N VAL A 335 36.93 -36.27 31.63
CA VAL A 335 37.04 -35.08 32.49
C VAL A 335 37.35 -33.82 31.67
N ASP A 336 38.24 -33.91 30.69
CA ASP A 336 38.59 -32.79 29.82
C ASP A 336 37.43 -32.42 28.87
N MET A 337 36.63 -33.37 28.38
CA MET A 337 35.37 -33.06 27.68
C MET A 337 34.38 -32.29 28.56
N LEU A 338 34.20 -32.68 29.82
CA LEU A 338 33.32 -31.97 30.76
C LEU A 338 33.86 -30.56 31.07
N ARG A 339 35.18 -30.42 31.29
CA ARG A 339 35.84 -29.11 31.45
C ARG A 339 35.69 -28.23 30.22
N ALA A 340 35.86 -28.79 29.01
CA ALA A 340 35.69 -28.08 27.74
C ALA A 340 34.24 -27.61 27.55
N SER A 341 33.27 -28.46 27.87
CA SER A 341 31.84 -28.15 27.80
C SER A 341 31.47 -27.04 28.78
N TRP A 342 31.98 -27.09 30.02
CA TRP A 342 31.76 -26.03 31.01
C TRP A 342 32.44 -24.71 30.64
N LEU A 343 33.66 -24.74 30.09
CA LEU A 343 34.32 -23.55 29.55
C LEU A 343 33.54 -22.95 28.37
N ALA A 344 32.94 -23.77 27.51
CA ALA A 344 32.06 -23.29 26.45
C ALA A 344 30.76 -22.68 26.99
N GLU A 345 30.09 -23.29 27.99
CA GLU A 345 28.92 -22.66 28.65
C GLU A 345 29.30 -21.32 29.29
N LEU A 346 30.44 -21.25 29.98
CA LEU A 346 30.98 -20.02 30.59
C LEU A 346 31.29 -18.93 29.56
N LEU A 347 31.92 -19.28 28.43
CA LEU A 347 32.20 -18.32 27.35
C LEU A 347 30.92 -17.71 26.77
N PHE A 348 29.93 -18.56 26.45
CA PHE A 348 28.66 -18.09 25.91
C PHE A 348 27.85 -17.27 26.91
N ASP A 349 27.79 -17.68 28.18
CA ASP A 349 27.09 -16.93 29.25
C ASP A 349 27.78 -15.57 29.50
N TRP A 350 29.12 -15.51 29.42
CA TRP A 350 29.86 -14.26 29.60
C TRP A 350 29.66 -13.29 28.43
N GLU A 351 29.68 -13.80 27.20
CA GLU A 351 29.41 -13.02 25.98
C GLU A 351 27.98 -12.46 25.99
N SER A 352 26.97 -13.26 26.36
CA SER A 352 25.57 -12.82 26.44
C SER A 352 25.35 -11.73 27.49
N ASP A 353 25.95 -11.90 28.67
CA ASP A 353 25.67 -11.02 29.82
C ASP A 353 26.45 -9.70 29.75
N ARG A 354 27.69 -9.72 29.22
CA ARG A 354 28.60 -8.56 29.28
C ARG A 354 28.92 -7.93 27.94
N LYS A 355 28.64 -8.60 26.80
CA LYS A 355 29.04 -8.15 25.45
C LYS A 355 30.53 -7.79 25.35
N GLN A 356 31.36 -8.49 26.11
CA GLN A 356 32.80 -8.33 26.21
C GLN A 356 33.42 -9.72 26.19
N ASP A 357 34.59 -9.85 25.55
CA ASP A 357 35.32 -11.10 25.54
C ASP A 357 35.73 -11.53 26.96
N LEU A 358 35.80 -12.85 27.19
CA LEU A 358 36.35 -13.39 28.43
C LEU A 358 37.85 -13.02 28.52
N PRO A 359 38.34 -12.48 29.66
CA PRO A 359 39.75 -12.14 29.83
C PRO A 359 40.68 -13.31 29.47
N GLU A 360 41.71 -13.04 28.66
CA GLU A 360 42.57 -14.09 28.10
C GLU A 360 43.24 -14.93 29.19
N ASP A 361 43.68 -14.31 30.29
CA ASP A 361 44.27 -15.01 31.44
C ASP A 361 43.35 -16.12 31.97
N LEU A 362 42.04 -15.84 32.10
CA LEU A 362 41.05 -16.83 32.55
C LEU A 362 40.82 -17.92 31.51
N ARG A 363 40.69 -17.54 30.23
CA ARG A 363 40.53 -18.48 29.12
C ARG A 363 41.72 -19.44 29.05
N GLN A 364 42.94 -18.93 29.19
CA GLN A 364 44.17 -19.71 29.22
C GLN A 364 44.24 -20.62 30.45
N ILE A 365 43.86 -20.16 31.64
CA ILE A 365 43.82 -20.99 32.87
C ILE A 365 42.86 -22.17 32.68
N PHE A 366 41.62 -21.93 32.23
CA PHE A 366 40.64 -23.01 32.06
C PHE A 366 40.99 -23.99 30.92
N ALA A 367 41.55 -23.48 29.81
CA ALA A 367 42.00 -24.29 28.67
C ALA A 367 43.35 -25.01 28.94
N SER A 368 44.10 -24.63 29.98
CA SER A 368 45.37 -25.28 30.31
C SER A 368 45.17 -26.76 30.69
N GLY A 369 46.08 -27.62 30.23
CA GLY A 369 46.02 -29.06 30.49
C GLY A 369 44.98 -29.86 29.69
N LEU A 370 44.06 -29.19 29.00
CA LEU A 370 42.93 -29.77 28.28
C LEU A 370 43.43 -30.59 27.07
N PHE A 371 43.10 -31.88 27.00
CA PHE A 371 43.50 -32.79 25.92
C PHE A 371 45.02 -32.94 25.69
N LEU A 372 45.86 -32.45 26.62
CA LEU A 372 47.31 -32.69 26.57
C LEU A 372 47.60 -34.14 26.96
N ASP A 373 47.86 -34.98 25.98
CA ASP A 373 48.16 -36.40 26.17
C ASP A 373 49.65 -36.58 26.55
N PRO A 374 49.98 -37.05 27.77
CA PRO A 374 51.37 -37.16 28.23
C PRO A 374 52.04 -38.40 27.63
N SER A 375 52.39 -38.30 26.34
CA SER A 375 53.18 -39.25 25.55
C SER A 375 52.59 -40.66 25.39
N ILE A 376 52.11 -40.95 24.18
CA ILE A 376 52.08 -42.30 23.64
C ILE A 376 53.53 -42.74 23.40
N GLN A 377 54.23 -43.15 24.46
CA GLN A 377 55.49 -43.89 24.30
C GLN A 377 55.16 -45.24 23.68
N ILE A 378 55.67 -45.49 22.48
CA ILE A 378 55.51 -46.76 21.78
C ILE A 378 56.21 -47.83 22.61
N THR A 379 55.43 -48.65 23.32
CA THR A 379 55.95 -49.76 24.12
C THR A 379 56.66 -50.73 23.18
N LYS A 380 58.00 -50.83 23.28
CA LYS A 380 58.77 -51.89 22.59
C LYS A 380 58.18 -53.25 22.94
N HIS A 381 58.18 -54.19 21.99
CA HIS A 381 57.66 -55.52 22.29
C HIS A 381 58.65 -56.23 23.25
N PRO A 382 58.21 -56.98 24.28
CA PRO A 382 59.13 -57.62 25.22
C PRO A 382 60.04 -58.69 24.58
N ALA A 383 59.70 -59.17 23.38
CA ALA A 383 60.61 -59.99 22.57
C ALA A 383 61.76 -59.19 21.98
N ASP A 384 61.58 -57.89 21.68
CA ASP A 384 62.63 -57.00 21.18
C ASP A 384 63.68 -56.75 22.28
N ASP A 385 63.24 -56.51 23.52
CA ASP A 385 64.12 -56.43 24.69
C ASP A 385 64.95 -57.72 24.87
N LEU A 386 64.31 -58.89 24.71
CA LEU A 386 64.96 -60.19 24.82
C LEU A 386 65.93 -60.44 23.65
N LEU A 387 65.60 -59.97 22.44
CA LEU A 387 66.48 -60.00 21.28
C LEU A 387 67.68 -59.05 21.43
N GLU A 388 67.46 -57.86 22.01
CA GLU A 388 68.53 -56.90 22.31
C GLU A 388 69.45 -57.45 23.41
N PHE A 389 68.90 -58.08 24.45
CA PHE A 389 69.65 -58.77 25.49
C PHE A 389 70.41 -59.99 24.96
N ALA A 390 69.78 -60.85 24.15
CA ALA A 390 70.43 -62.00 23.52
C ALA A 390 71.54 -61.59 22.55
N LYS A 391 71.40 -60.46 21.84
CA LYS A 391 72.45 -59.87 21.00
C LYS A 391 73.62 -59.28 21.82
N LYS A 392 73.37 -58.83 23.05
CA LYS A 392 74.42 -58.30 23.95
C LYS A 392 75.24 -59.41 24.64
N ILE A 393 74.72 -60.63 24.75
CA ILE A 393 75.48 -61.77 25.25
C ILE A 393 76.36 -62.31 24.12
N SER A 394 77.62 -61.87 24.07
CA SER A 394 78.59 -62.24 23.04
C SER A 394 79.34 -63.53 23.36
N ALA A 395 79.52 -63.87 24.65
CA ALA A 395 80.08 -65.16 25.06
C ALA A 395 79.51 -65.67 26.40
N ILE A 396 79.16 -66.97 26.43
CA ILE A 396 78.87 -67.71 27.66
C ILE A 396 80.00 -68.72 27.86
N ARG A 397 80.87 -68.48 28.85
CA ARG A 397 81.93 -69.44 29.23
C ARG A 397 81.48 -70.26 30.43
N ALA A 398 81.21 -71.54 30.19
CA ALA A 398 81.02 -72.54 31.23
C ALA A 398 82.38 -73.11 31.67
N GLY A 399 82.93 -72.58 32.76
CA GLY A 399 84.06 -73.18 33.48
C GLY A 399 83.59 -74.27 34.45
N LYS A 400 84.51 -75.13 34.92
CA LYS A 400 84.16 -76.30 35.75
C LYS A 400 83.38 -75.99 37.04
N ASP A 401 83.54 -74.79 37.61
CA ASP A 401 82.85 -74.35 38.84
C ASP A 401 82.17 -72.97 38.72
N LYS A 402 82.21 -72.30 37.55
CA LYS A 402 81.61 -70.97 37.33
C LYS A 402 81.09 -70.81 35.91
N LEU A 403 79.93 -70.18 35.80
CA LEU A 403 79.30 -69.79 34.53
C LEU A 403 79.44 -68.28 34.39
N GLU A 404 80.40 -67.84 33.57
CA GLU A 404 80.69 -66.43 33.34
C GLU A 404 80.01 -65.98 32.05
N ILE A 405 79.16 -64.97 32.16
CA ILE A 405 78.43 -64.36 31.04
C ILE A 405 79.15 -63.06 30.70
N GLU A 406 79.82 -63.04 29.55
CA GLU A 406 80.49 -61.86 29.03
C GLU A 406 79.50 -61.14 28.12
N ALA A 407 79.05 -59.95 28.56
CA ALA A 407 78.15 -59.09 27.81
C ALA A 407 78.96 -57.96 27.17
N ASP A 408 78.78 -57.76 25.87
CA ASP A 408 79.41 -56.66 25.15
C ASP A 408 78.74 -55.33 25.54
N ARG A 409 79.54 -54.27 25.72
CA ARG A 409 79.20 -53.15 26.62
C ARG A 409 78.47 -51.98 25.95
#